data_AF-A0A5C7A7G8-F1
#
_entry.id   AF-A0A5C7A7G8-F1
#
_cell.length_a   1.000
_cell.length_b   1.000
_cell.length_c   1.000
_cell.angle_alpha   90.00
_cell.angle_beta   90.00
_cell.angle_gamma   90.00
#
_symmetry.space_group_name_H-M   'P 1'
#
loop_
_entity.id
_entity.type
_entity.pdbx_description
1 polymer ?
#
loop_
_entity_poly.entity_id
_entity_poly.type
_entity_poly.pdbx_seq_one_letter_code
_entity_poly.pdbx_strand_id
1 'polypeptide(L)'
;LLGLVRPPLYAPQVAAALPAAIHEASLGRFDALAGLAGQLGGGSRAMRIFEGMHFSVICAEDAPRIAASTEAPSPDFGTLDRDLYARVCASWPRGAVEPAFYALPPARHPVLIASGGSDPATPERHGQRVQAALGAQARHVVVPTAGHGVVLALPCMRDVLFRFIDAPRDADALAVDANCALKLPRPPAFLPPTPATLAAAASAVRESDR
;
A
#
# COMPACT_ATOMS: atom_id res chain seq x y z
N LEU A 1 7.91 18.35 5.70
CA LEU A 1 7.17 18.35 4.42
C LEU A 1 7.16 16.99 3.75
N LEU A 2 8.31 16.39 3.40
CA LEU A 2 8.35 15.05 2.76
C LEU A 2 7.59 13.96 3.55
N GLY A 3 7.72 13.95 4.88
CA GLY A 3 6.96 13.03 5.73
C GLY A 3 5.43 13.19 5.68
N LEU A 4 4.93 14.35 5.24
CA LEU A 4 3.48 14.60 5.05
C LEU A 4 3.00 14.18 3.64
N VAL A 5 3.91 14.11 2.66
CA VAL A 5 3.59 13.72 1.29
C VAL A 5 3.47 12.20 1.16
N ARG A 6 4.28 11.44 1.91
CA ARG A 6 4.33 9.98 1.80
C ARG A 6 3.00 9.27 2.13
N PRO A 7 2.32 9.52 3.27
CA PRO A 7 1.13 8.76 3.63
C PRO A 7 0.00 8.83 2.59
N PRO A 8 -0.33 10.01 2.02
CA PRO A 8 -1.31 10.12 0.93
C PRO A 8 -1.03 9.23 -0.29
N LEU A 9 0.24 8.93 -0.60
CA LEU A 9 0.60 8.08 -1.75
C LEU A 9 0.16 6.63 -1.62
N TYR A 10 -0.20 6.18 -0.41
CA TYR A 10 -0.65 4.80 -0.18
C TYR A 10 -2.05 4.54 -0.77
N ALA A 11 -2.82 5.60 -1.01
CA ALA A 11 -4.18 5.49 -1.52
C ALA A 11 -4.41 6.50 -2.67
N PRO A 12 -4.63 6.04 -3.91
CA PRO A 12 -4.80 6.91 -5.08
C PRO A 12 -5.84 8.00 -4.91
N GLN A 13 -6.93 7.71 -4.19
CA GLN A 13 -8.02 8.66 -3.91
C GLN A 13 -7.58 9.83 -3.03
N VAL A 14 -6.60 9.60 -2.15
CA VAL A 14 -6.01 10.64 -1.30
C VAL A 14 -4.87 11.32 -2.06
N ALA A 15 -4.06 10.55 -2.79
CA ALA A 15 -2.97 11.06 -3.62
C ALA A 15 -3.45 12.06 -4.69
N ALA A 16 -4.67 11.90 -5.23
CA ALA A 16 -5.25 12.82 -6.21
C ALA A 16 -5.35 14.27 -5.70
N ALA A 17 -5.45 14.48 -4.38
CA ALA A 17 -5.52 15.79 -3.75
C ALA A 17 -4.14 16.40 -3.41
N LEU A 18 -3.06 15.62 -3.49
CA LEU A 18 -1.71 16.10 -3.18
C LEU A 18 -1.30 17.33 -4.01
N PRO A 19 -1.54 17.42 -5.34
CA PRO A 19 -1.14 18.60 -6.10
C PRO A 19 -1.75 19.90 -5.56
N ALA A 20 -3.05 19.87 -5.23
CA ALA A 20 -3.72 21.03 -4.63
C ALA A 20 -3.18 21.34 -3.23
N ALA A 21 -2.96 20.33 -2.39
CA ALA A 21 -2.42 20.53 -1.04
C ALA A 21 -0.97 21.06 -1.06
N ILE A 22 -0.15 20.63 -2.02
CA ILE A 22 1.22 21.14 -2.23
C ILE A 22 1.17 22.59 -2.74
N HIS A 23 0.23 22.92 -3.63
CA HIS A 23 0.03 24.30 -4.07
C HIS A 23 -0.34 25.21 -2.89
N GLU A 24 -1.29 24.83 -2.06
CA GLU A 24 -1.67 25.60 -0.86
C GLU A 24 -0.49 25.74 0.12
N ALA A 25 0.28 24.67 0.31
CA ALA A 25 1.48 24.69 1.14
C ALA A 25 2.56 25.64 0.59
N SER A 26 2.68 25.78 -0.74
CA SER A 26 3.60 26.76 -1.36
C SER A 26 3.21 28.21 -1.07
N LEU A 27 1.95 28.44 -0.71
CA LEU A 27 1.40 29.74 -0.29
C LEU A 27 1.37 29.89 1.25
N GLY A 28 2.03 28.99 1.99
CA GLY A 28 2.11 29.01 3.44
C GLY A 28 0.93 28.35 4.17
N ARG A 29 -0.03 27.75 3.45
CA ARG A 29 -1.23 27.11 4.01
C ARG A 29 -1.07 25.59 4.05
N PHE A 30 -0.65 25.06 5.19
CA PHE A 30 -0.30 23.64 5.34
C PHE A 30 -1.47 22.74 5.78
N ASP A 31 -2.62 23.30 6.11
CA ASP A 31 -3.77 22.57 6.69
C ASP A 31 -4.23 21.42 5.81
N ALA A 32 -4.32 21.64 4.49
CA ALA A 32 -4.71 20.61 3.53
C ALA A 32 -3.69 19.45 3.51
N LEU A 33 -2.40 19.75 3.47
CA LEU A 33 -1.35 18.73 3.43
C LEU A 33 -1.29 17.93 4.74
N ALA A 34 -1.41 18.62 5.88
CA ALA A 34 -1.48 17.97 7.20
C ALA A 34 -2.74 17.10 7.33
N GLY A 35 -3.88 17.57 6.84
CA GLY A 35 -5.14 16.82 6.82
C GLY A 35 -5.05 15.54 6.00
N LEU A 36 -4.52 15.60 4.78
CA LEU A 36 -4.29 14.41 3.94
C LEU A 36 -3.32 13.43 4.60
N ALA A 37 -2.22 13.95 5.16
CA ALA A 37 -1.25 13.12 5.87
C ALA A 37 -1.86 12.41 7.08
N GLY A 38 -2.73 13.09 7.84
CA GLY A 38 -3.37 12.55 9.03
C GLY A 38 -4.37 11.41 8.76
N GLN A 39 -4.96 11.34 7.58
CA GLN A 39 -5.93 10.28 7.22
C GLN A 39 -5.30 8.89 7.16
N LEU A 40 -4.06 8.80 6.68
CA LEU A 40 -3.35 7.52 6.47
C LEU A 40 -2.11 7.39 7.36
N GLY A 41 -1.57 8.50 7.84
CA GLY A 41 -0.36 8.56 8.65
C GLY A 41 -0.65 8.33 10.13
N GLY A 42 -1.20 7.17 10.49
CA GLY A 42 -1.10 6.55 11.83
C GLY A 42 -1.31 7.42 13.08
N GLY A 43 -1.93 8.61 12.96
CA GLY A 43 -1.83 9.69 13.94
C GLY A 43 -2.63 9.47 15.23
N SER A 44 -3.28 8.31 15.38
CA SER A 44 -3.98 7.98 16.62
C SER A 44 -2.98 7.43 17.65
N ARG A 45 -3.08 7.90 18.90
CA ARG A 45 -2.33 7.34 20.05
C ARG A 45 -2.43 5.81 20.14
N ALA A 46 -3.50 5.22 19.63
CA ALA A 46 -3.73 3.78 19.60
C ALA A 46 -2.70 3.03 18.72
N MET A 47 -2.28 3.61 17.59
CA MET A 47 -1.27 2.98 16.72
C MET A 47 0.12 2.95 17.36
N ARG A 48 0.42 3.88 18.28
CA ARG A 48 1.71 3.92 19.00
C ARG A 48 1.91 2.75 19.95
N ILE A 49 0.85 2.06 20.37
CA ILE A 49 0.93 0.88 21.25
C ILE A 49 1.66 -0.27 20.54
N PHE A 50 1.59 -0.33 19.20
CA PHE A 50 2.23 -1.39 18.42
C PHE A 50 3.68 -1.06 17.99
N GLU A 51 4.19 0.15 18.25
CA GLU A 51 5.54 0.56 17.84
C GLU A 51 6.63 -0.32 18.47
N GLY A 52 6.48 -0.68 19.75
CA GLY A 52 7.45 -1.56 20.43
C GLY A 52 7.51 -2.96 19.79
N MET A 53 6.37 -3.52 19.41
CA MET A 53 6.30 -4.79 18.69
C MET A 53 6.89 -4.65 17.28
N HIS A 54 6.52 -3.58 16.57
CA HIS A 54 7.05 -3.26 15.24
C HIS A 54 8.58 -3.23 15.21
N PHE A 55 9.21 -2.47 16.11
CA PHE A 55 10.67 -2.40 16.16
C PHE A 55 11.32 -3.70 16.63
N SER A 56 10.66 -4.47 17.50
CA SER A 56 11.17 -5.79 17.90
C SER A 56 11.27 -6.76 16.72
N VAL A 57 10.33 -6.70 15.78
CA VAL A 57 10.35 -7.48 14.53
C VAL A 57 11.38 -6.90 13.55
N ILE A 58 11.23 -5.63 13.15
CA ILE A 58 12.07 -5.00 12.12
C ILE A 58 13.56 -5.02 12.49
N CYS A 59 13.91 -4.78 13.75
CA CYS A 59 15.30 -4.75 14.18
C CYS A 59 15.96 -6.13 14.24
N ALA A 60 15.17 -7.20 14.41
CA ALA A 60 15.65 -8.57 14.36
C ALA A 60 15.72 -9.10 12.93
N GLU A 61 14.67 -8.92 12.15
CA GLU A 61 14.46 -9.59 10.86
C GLU A 61 14.99 -8.81 9.65
N ASP A 62 14.80 -7.49 9.61
CA ASP A 62 15.06 -6.67 8.41
C ASP A 62 16.33 -5.83 8.52
N ALA A 63 16.59 -5.22 9.68
CA ALA A 63 17.70 -4.28 9.86
C ALA A 63 19.09 -4.84 9.43
N PRO A 64 19.46 -6.11 9.73
CA PRO A 64 20.71 -6.69 9.23
C PRO A 64 20.83 -6.70 7.70
N ARG A 65 19.71 -6.84 7.00
CA ARG A 65 19.65 -6.93 5.53
C ARG A 65 19.59 -5.58 4.87
N ILE A 66 18.87 -4.64 5.48
CA ILE A 66 18.87 -3.24 5.06
C ILE A 66 20.30 -2.70 5.11
N ALA A 67 21.06 -3.02 6.16
CA ALA A 67 22.47 -2.63 6.27
C ALA A 67 23.38 -3.25 5.20
N ALA A 68 23.03 -4.44 4.70
CA ALA A 68 23.76 -5.14 3.64
C ALA A 68 23.27 -4.78 2.22
N SER A 69 22.20 -3.98 2.09
CA SER A 69 21.62 -3.63 0.80
C SER A 69 22.52 -2.67 0.02
N THR A 70 22.66 -2.94 -1.29
CA THR A 70 23.34 -2.06 -2.24
C THR A 70 22.37 -1.19 -3.04
N GLU A 71 21.09 -1.18 -2.68
CA GLU A 71 20.07 -0.41 -3.39
C GLU A 71 20.29 1.09 -3.18
N ALA A 72 20.26 1.85 -4.28
CA ALA A 72 20.44 3.28 -4.23
C ALA A 72 19.27 3.96 -3.48
N PRO A 73 19.51 5.05 -2.75
CA PRO A 73 18.43 5.82 -2.14
C PRO A 73 17.39 6.29 -3.15
N SER A 74 16.13 6.35 -2.73
CA SER A 74 15.06 6.90 -3.56
C SER A 74 15.36 8.37 -3.91
N PRO A 75 15.13 8.81 -5.15
CA PRO A 75 15.35 10.22 -5.53
C PRO A 75 14.39 11.18 -4.79
N ASP A 76 13.21 10.72 -4.40
CA ASP A 76 12.17 11.57 -3.80
C ASP A 76 12.27 11.62 -2.26
N PHE A 77 12.50 10.47 -1.63
CA PHE A 77 12.48 10.33 -0.16
C PHE A 77 13.87 10.05 0.45
N GLY A 78 14.89 9.86 -0.38
CA GLY A 78 16.26 9.61 0.05
C GLY A 78 16.36 8.41 0.98
N THR A 79 17.01 8.63 2.13
CA THR A 79 17.31 7.62 3.15
C THR A 79 16.48 7.79 4.41
N LEU A 80 15.43 8.62 4.39
CA LEU A 80 14.72 9.11 5.58
C LEU A 80 14.27 7.97 6.53
N ASP A 81 13.57 6.96 6.00
CA ASP A 81 13.10 5.82 6.79
C ASP A 81 14.24 4.90 7.19
N ARG A 82 15.18 4.65 6.27
CA ARG A 82 16.35 3.80 6.52
C ARG A 82 17.17 4.34 7.70
N ASP A 83 17.40 5.64 7.74
CA ASP A 83 18.19 6.26 8.79
C ASP A 83 17.44 6.29 10.12
N LEU A 84 16.10 6.39 10.10
CA LEU A 84 15.27 6.20 11.30
C LEU A 84 15.42 4.78 11.85
N TYR A 85 15.21 3.76 11.01
CA TYR A 85 15.34 2.36 11.43
C TYR A 85 16.76 2.03 11.91
N ALA A 86 17.79 2.51 11.21
CA ALA A 86 19.18 2.31 11.61
C ALA A 86 19.47 2.90 13.00
N ARG A 87 18.97 4.11 13.29
CA ARG A 87 19.14 4.73 14.62
C ARG A 87 18.44 3.95 15.72
N VAL A 88 17.19 3.54 15.50
CA VAL A 88 16.42 2.81 16.52
C VAL A 88 17.02 1.42 16.76
N CYS A 89 17.32 0.69 15.68
CA CYS A 89 17.82 -0.68 15.74
C CYS A 89 19.28 -0.79 16.20
N ALA A 90 20.05 0.31 16.24
CA ALA A 90 21.40 0.31 16.79
C ALA A 90 21.43 -0.05 18.29
N SER A 91 20.37 0.28 19.03
CA SER A 91 20.25 0.02 20.47
C SER A 91 19.07 -0.87 20.84
N TRP A 92 18.26 -1.30 19.87
CA TRP A 92 17.08 -2.12 20.14
C TRP A 92 17.49 -3.58 20.44
N PRO A 93 16.96 -4.21 21.50
CA PRO A 93 17.18 -5.63 21.76
C PRO A 93 16.67 -6.48 20.60
N ARG A 94 17.49 -7.39 20.07
CA ARG A 94 17.13 -8.22 18.92
C ARG A 94 17.46 -9.69 19.15
N GLY A 95 16.58 -10.57 18.65
CA GLY A 95 16.81 -12.01 18.63
C GLY A 95 17.69 -12.44 17.47
N ALA A 96 18.15 -13.69 17.52
CA ALA A 96 18.74 -14.35 16.36
C ALA A 96 17.61 -14.85 15.44
N VAL A 97 17.76 -14.63 14.14
CA VAL A 97 16.82 -15.11 13.12
C VAL A 97 17.54 -16.16 12.30
N GLU A 98 16.99 -17.37 12.29
CA GLU A 98 17.56 -18.49 11.53
C GLU A 98 17.56 -18.19 10.02
N PRO A 99 18.61 -18.55 9.26
CA PRO A 99 18.67 -18.27 7.82
C PRO A 99 17.47 -18.84 7.03
N ALA A 100 16.89 -19.95 7.51
CA ALA A 100 15.73 -20.59 6.90
C ALA A 100 14.47 -19.71 6.90
N PHE A 101 14.34 -18.74 7.82
CA PHE A 101 13.21 -17.79 7.86
C PHE A 101 13.06 -17.02 6.54
N TYR A 102 14.16 -16.83 5.84
CA TYR A 102 14.22 -16.02 4.64
C TYR A 102 14.11 -16.80 3.33
N ALA A 103 13.87 -18.10 3.43
CA ALA A 103 13.55 -18.95 2.30
C ALA A 103 12.03 -19.18 2.25
N LEU A 104 11.45 -19.05 1.07
CA LEU A 104 10.02 -19.31 0.86
C LEU A 104 9.86 -20.63 0.10
N PRO A 105 9.39 -21.71 0.76
CA PRO A 105 9.19 -22.99 0.08
C PRO A 105 7.98 -22.93 -0.86
N PRO A 106 7.89 -23.82 -1.87
CA PRO A 106 6.71 -23.93 -2.72
C PRO A 106 5.43 -24.12 -1.90
N ALA A 107 4.36 -23.47 -2.33
CA ALA A 107 3.07 -23.54 -1.68
C ALA A 107 2.46 -24.95 -1.84
N ARG A 108 1.92 -25.49 -0.74
CA ARG A 108 1.22 -26.78 -0.71
C ARG A 108 -0.27 -26.66 -1.03
N HIS A 109 -0.81 -25.45 -0.89
CA HIS A 109 -2.21 -25.10 -1.10
C HIS A 109 -2.27 -23.77 -1.86
N PRO A 110 -3.41 -23.44 -2.50
CA PRO A 110 -3.57 -22.18 -3.20
C PRO A 110 -3.22 -20.97 -2.32
N VAL A 111 -2.47 -20.03 -2.88
CA VAL A 111 -2.15 -18.74 -2.26
C VAL A 111 -2.57 -17.62 -3.20
N LEU A 112 -3.47 -16.77 -2.71
CA LEU A 112 -3.83 -15.51 -3.36
C LEU A 112 -2.85 -14.43 -2.93
N ILE A 113 -2.12 -13.89 -3.89
CA ILE A 113 -1.28 -12.70 -3.73
C ILE A 113 -2.01 -11.55 -4.42
N ALA A 114 -2.10 -10.39 -3.78
CA ALA A 114 -2.68 -9.22 -4.40
C ALA A 114 -1.76 -8.01 -4.24
N SER A 115 -1.66 -7.19 -5.29
CA SER A 115 -0.86 -5.97 -5.27
C SER A 115 -1.58 -4.82 -5.96
N GLY A 116 -1.36 -3.60 -5.46
CA GLY A 116 -1.67 -2.39 -6.20
C GLY A 116 -0.53 -2.05 -7.16
N GLY A 117 -0.85 -1.71 -8.41
CA GLY A 117 0.16 -1.28 -9.38
C GLY A 117 0.80 0.06 -9.02
N SER A 118 0.12 0.87 -8.21
CA SER A 118 0.61 2.15 -7.68
C SER A 118 1.00 2.08 -6.20
N ASP A 119 1.22 0.88 -5.64
CA ASP A 119 1.61 0.70 -4.24
C ASP A 119 3.07 1.17 -4.02
N PRO A 120 3.30 2.21 -3.20
CA PRO A 120 4.64 2.74 -2.94
C PRO A 120 5.45 1.91 -1.93
N ALA A 121 4.81 1.00 -1.18
CA ALA A 121 5.42 0.25 -0.09
C ALA A 121 5.68 -1.21 -0.47
N THR A 122 4.69 -1.88 -1.06
CA THR A 122 4.77 -3.28 -1.49
C THR A 122 4.39 -3.42 -2.98
N PRO A 123 5.21 -2.86 -3.88
CA PRO A 123 4.93 -2.83 -5.32
C PRO A 123 4.81 -4.24 -5.92
N GLU A 124 4.12 -4.35 -7.05
CA GLU A 124 3.80 -5.62 -7.72
C GLU A 124 5.01 -6.55 -7.95
N ARG A 125 6.21 -5.98 -8.15
CA ARG A 125 7.46 -6.76 -8.28
C ARG A 125 7.74 -7.64 -7.06
N HIS A 126 7.31 -7.24 -5.87
CA HIS A 126 7.42 -8.07 -4.66
C HIS A 126 6.47 -9.26 -4.73
N GLY A 127 5.22 -9.04 -5.15
CA GLY A 127 4.24 -10.10 -5.39
C GLY A 127 4.70 -11.10 -6.45
N GLN A 128 5.31 -10.62 -7.54
CA GLN A 128 5.87 -11.48 -8.60
C GLN A 128 6.98 -12.39 -8.07
N ARG A 129 7.89 -11.87 -7.23
CA ARG A 129 8.96 -12.67 -6.60
C ARG A 129 8.38 -13.72 -5.65
N VAL A 130 7.35 -13.36 -4.87
CA VAL A 130 6.65 -14.30 -3.98
C VAL A 130 5.93 -15.37 -4.78
N GLN A 131 5.23 -15.01 -5.86
CA GLN A 131 4.55 -15.96 -6.73
C GLN A 131 5.53 -16.96 -7.35
N ALA A 132 6.66 -16.48 -7.87
CA ALA A 132 7.69 -17.33 -8.46
C ALA A 132 8.26 -18.33 -7.45
N ALA A 133 8.48 -17.91 -6.20
CA ALA A 133 8.98 -18.79 -5.13
C ALA A 133 7.93 -19.82 -4.67
N LEU A 134 6.65 -19.43 -4.57
CA LEU A 134 5.57 -20.31 -4.16
C LEU A 134 5.14 -21.30 -5.27
N GLY A 135 5.38 -20.97 -6.54
CA GLY A 135 5.15 -21.87 -7.67
C GLY A 135 3.69 -21.95 -8.14
N ALA A 136 3.30 -23.11 -8.68
CA ALA A 136 2.03 -23.30 -9.39
C ALA A 136 0.77 -23.09 -8.53
N GLN A 137 0.89 -23.15 -7.21
CA GLN A 137 -0.19 -22.89 -6.26
C GLN A 137 -0.34 -21.40 -5.94
N ALA A 138 0.51 -20.52 -6.46
CA ALA A 138 0.39 -19.09 -6.23
C ALA A 138 -0.27 -18.36 -7.40
N ARG A 139 -1.29 -17.59 -7.07
CA ARG A 139 -1.97 -16.71 -8.00
C ARG A 139 -1.78 -15.26 -7.60
N HIS A 140 -1.15 -14.49 -8.45
CA HIS A 140 -0.98 -13.04 -8.27
C HIS A 140 -2.03 -12.26 -9.05
N VAL A 141 -2.81 -11.42 -8.35
CA VAL A 141 -3.76 -10.48 -8.94
C VAL A 141 -3.25 -9.06 -8.72
N VAL A 142 -3.06 -8.33 -9.81
CA VAL A 142 -2.67 -6.92 -9.76
C VAL A 142 -3.88 -6.04 -10.04
N VAL A 143 -4.06 -5.00 -9.23
CA VAL A 143 -5.00 -3.92 -9.48
C VAL A 143 -4.19 -2.69 -9.94
N PRO A 144 -4.09 -2.40 -11.25
CA PRO A 144 -3.10 -1.45 -11.78
C PRO A 144 -3.20 -0.04 -11.17
N THR A 145 -4.42 0.42 -10.95
CA THR A 145 -4.73 1.78 -10.50
C THR A 145 -4.77 1.94 -8.98
N ALA A 146 -4.63 0.84 -8.21
CA ALA A 146 -4.75 0.87 -6.76
C ALA A 146 -3.39 1.03 -6.06
N GLY A 147 -3.45 1.51 -4.82
CA GLY A 147 -2.28 1.66 -3.94
C GLY A 147 -2.13 0.47 -2.99
N HIS A 148 -1.78 0.75 -1.74
CA HIS A 148 -1.48 -0.26 -0.73
C HIS A 148 -2.73 -0.94 -0.14
N GLY A 149 -2.64 -2.23 0.17
CA GLY A 149 -3.69 -2.95 0.91
C GLY A 149 -4.97 -3.26 0.11
N VAL A 150 -4.85 -3.71 -1.14
CA VAL A 150 -5.96 -3.82 -2.09
C VAL A 150 -7.07 -4.82 -1.74
N VAL A 151 -6.75 -5.90 -1.01
CA VAL A 151 -7.67 -7.05 -0.83
C VAL A 151 -8.94 -6.64 -0.10
N LEU A 152 -8.78 -5.94 1.03
CA LEU A 152 -9.91 -5.53 1.88
C LEU A 152 -10.43 -4.13 1.53
N ALA A 153 -9.60 -3.29 0.91
CA ALA A 153 -9.95 -1.91 0.60
C ALA A 153 -10.89 -1.80 -0.61
N LEU A 154 -10.88 -2.78 -1.52
CA LEU A 154 -11.61 -2.70 -2.79
C LEU A 154 -12.73 -3.76 -2.82
N PRO A 155 -14.00 -3.37 -3.03
CA PRO A 155 -15.12 -4.31 -3.06
C PRO A 155 -14.91 -5.48 -4.03
N CYS A 156 -14.40 -5.18 -5.24
CA CYS A 156 -14.03 -6.19 -6.24
C CYS A 156 -13.06 -7.25 -5.68
N MET A 157 -11.98 -6.81 -5.01
CA MET A 157 -10.98 -7.74 -4.49
C MET A 157 -11.47 -8.49 -3.26
N ARG A 158 -12.38 -7.89 -2.49
CA ARG A 158 -13.04 -8.57 -1.38
C ARG A 158 -13.92 -9.72 -1.88
N ASP A 159 -14.64 -9.54 -2.99
CA ASP A 159 -15.42 -10.63 -3.61
C ASP A 159 -14.50 -11.74 -4.14
N VAL A 160 -13.36 -11.37 -4.75
CA VAL A 160 -12.33 -12.34 -5.17
C VAL A 160 -11.80 -13.13 -3.98
N LEU A 161 -11.49 -12.47 -2.86
CA LEU A 161 -11.03 -13.11 -1.63
C LEU A 161 -12.04 -14.14 -1.12
N PHE A 162 -13.32 -13.77 -1.01
CA PHE A 162 -14.34 -14.69 -0.51
C PHE A 162 -14.52 -15.89 -1.44
N ARG A 163 -14.61 -15.67 -2.75
CA ARG A 163 -14.70 -16.78 -3.72
C ARG A 163 -13.48 -17.68 -3.70
N PHE A 164 -12.30 -17.13 -3.41
CA PHE A 164 -11.06 -17.90 -3.28
C PHE A 164 -11.07 -18.79 -2.04
N ILE A 165 -11.51 -18.25 -0.89
CA ILE A 165 -11.61 -18.99 0.37
C ILE A 165 -12.71 -20.05 0.31
N ASP A 166 -13.86 -19.72 -0.27
CA ASP A 166 -15.04 -20.58 -0.33
C ASP A 166 -14.96 -21.64 -1.45
N ALA A 167 -13.90 -21.62 -2.25
CA ALA A 167 -13.72 -22.56 -3.35
C ALA A 167 -13.64 -24.00 -2.82
N PRO A 168 -14.45 -24.94 -3.35
CA PRO A 168 -14.52 -26.30 -2.82
C PRO A 168 -13.28 -27.14 -3.15
N ARG A 169 -12.48 -26.71 -4.12
CA ARG A 169 -11.24 -27.38 -4.55
C ARG A 169 -10.17 -26.35 -4.84
N ASP A 170 -8.91 -26.75 -4.67
CA ASP A 170 -7.76 -25.90 -4.93
C ASP A 170 -7.72 -25.34 -6.37
N ALA A 171 -8.10 -26.17 -7.35
CA ALA A 171 -8.18 -25.75 -8.74
C ALA A 171 -9.24 -24.67 -8.98
N ASP A 172 -10.35 -24.69 -8.23
CA ASP A 172 -11.41 -23.68 -8.34
C ASP A 172 -10.94 -22.35 -7.72
N ALA A 173 -10.20 -22.41 -6.60
CA ALA A 173 -9.60 -21.23 -5.98
C ALA A 173 -8.63 -20.53 -6.94
N LEU A 174 -7.77 -21.31 -7.61
CA LEU A 174 -6.85 -20.80 -8.63
C LEU A 174 -7.55 -20.26 -9.88
N ALA A 175 -8.81 -20.65 -10.13
CA ALA A 175 -9.59 -20.23 -11.30
C ALA A 175 -10.58 -19.07 -11.04
N VAL A 176 -10.75 -18.59 -9.79
CA VAL A 176 -11.66 -17.49 -9.43
C VAL A 176 -11.55 -16.29 -10.38
N ASP A 177 -12.62 -15.83 -10.99
CA ASP A 177 -12.52 -14.65 -11.86
C ASP A 177 -12.16 -13.38 -11.06
N ALA A 178 -11.10 -12.69 -11.50
CA ALA A 178 -10.60 -11.45 -10.91
C ALA A 178 -10.52 -10.29 -11.91
N ASN A 179 -11.18 -10.40 -13.07
CA ASN A 179 -11.13 -9.40 -14.14
C ASN A 179 -11.68 -8.03 -13.73
N CYS A 180 -12.45 -7.94 -12.63
CA CYS A 180 -12.87 -6.67 -12.07
C CYS A 180 -11.68 -5.78 -11.65
N ALA A 181 -10.54 -6.38 -11.29
CA ALA A 181 -9.31 -5.66 -10.92
C ALA A 181 -8.81 -4.74 -12.06
N LEU A 182 -8.99 -5.17 -13.31
CA LEU A 182 -8.57 -4.42 -14.50
C LEU A 182 -9.50 -3.26 -14.85
N LYS A 183 -10.72 -3.27 -14.32
CA LYS A 183 -11.77 -2.29 -14.64
C LYS A 183 -11.85 -1.12 -13.66
N LEU A 184 -11.05 -1.15 -12.59
CA LEU A 184 -11.07 -0.11 -11.57
C LEU A 184 -10.43 1.17 -12.13
N PRO A 185 -11.20 2.28 -12.24
CA PRO A 185 -10.68 3.50 -12.81
C PRO A 185 -9.70 4.17 -11.84
N ARG A 186 -8.74 4.92 -12.40
CA ARG A 186 -7.93 5.84 -11.60
C ARG A 186 -8.84 6.97 -11.09
N PRO A 187 -8.67 7.42 -9.83
CA PRO A 187 -9.36 8.62 -9.36
C PRO A 187 -9.10 9.81 -10.28
N PRO A 188 -10.13 10.63 -10.59
CA PRO A 188 -9.94 11.84 -11.36
C PRO A 188 -9.10 12.86 -10.57
N ALA A 189 -8.70 13.93 -11.25
CA ALA A 189 -8.04 15.05 -10.57
C ALA A 189 -8.94 15.60 -9.45
N PHE A 190 -8.34 15.91 -8.30
CA PHE A 190 -9.06 16.54 -7.21
C PHE A 190 -9.50 17.95 -7.61
N LEU A 191 -10.77 18.26 -7.36
CA LEU A 191 -11.32 19.59 -7.48
C LEU A 191 -11.70 20.09 -6.08
N PRO A 192 -11.21 21.26 -5.65
CA PRO A 192 -11.60 21.81 -4.36
C PRO A 192 -13.12 22.06 -4.34
N PRO A 193 -13.79 21.88 -3.19
CA PRO A 193 -15.21 22.17 -3.08
C PRO A 193 -15.42 23.68 -3.14
N THR A 194 -15.86 24.14 -4.30
CA THR A 194 -16.28 25.51 -4.59
C THR A 194 -17.73 25.44 -5.05
N PRO A 195 -18.50 26.54 -4.99
CA PRO A 195 -19.87 26.54 -5.51
C PRO A 195 -19.97 26.04 -6.96
N ALA A 196 -18.98 26.38 -7.80
CA ALA A 196 -18.92 25.95 -9.19
C ALA A 196 -18.63 24.45 -9.34
N THR A 197 -17.67 23.90 -8.58
CA THR A 197 -17.32 22.47 -8.65
C THR A 197 -18.40 21.59 -8.02
N LEU A 198 -19.10 22.08 -6.99
CA LEU A 198 -20.26 21.40 -6.42
C LEU A 198 -21.43 21.35 -7.41
N ALA A 199 -21.70 22.46 -8.11
CA ALA A 199 -22.72 22.49 -9.16
C ALA A 199 -22.38 21.54 -10.32
N ALA A 200 -21.12 21.51 -10.77
CA ALA A 200 -20.66 20.60 -11.81
C ALA A 200 -20.77 19.11 -11.39
N ALA A 201 -20.37 18.77 -10.16
CA ALA A 201 -20.50 17.42 -9.63
C ALA A 201 -21.97 16.97 -9.55
N ALA A 202 -22.88 17.85 -9.12
CA ALA A 202 -24.31 17.55 -9.05
C ALA A 202 -24.96 17.33 -10.42
N SER A 203 -24.43 17.96 -11.48
CA SER A 203 -24.88 17.73 -12.85
C SER A 203 -24.36 16.38 -13.39
N ALA A 204 -23.10 16.03 -13.14
CA ALA A 204 -22.51 14.77 -13.59
C ALA A 204 -23.19 13.53 -12.99
N VAL A 205 -23.61 13.59 -11.72
CA VAL A 205 -24.37 12.50 -11.07
C VAL A 205 -25.73 12.30 -11.75
N ARG A 206 -26.44 13.38 -12.09
CA ARG A 206 -27.76 13.29 -12.76
C ARG A 206 -27.66 12.74 -14.18
N GLU A 207 -26.52 12.90 -14.83
CA GLU A 207 -26.27 12.39 -16.18
C GLU A 207 -25.84 10.92 -16.17
N SER A 208 -25.18 10.46 -15.10
CA SER A 208 -24.86 9.04 -14.89
C SER A 208 -26.06 8.18 -14.47
N ASP A 209 -27.12 8.78 -13.93
CA ASP A 209 -28.37 8.11 -13.52
C ASP A 209 -29.42 8.03 -14.66
N ARG A 210 -29.10 8.55 -15.85
CA ARG A 210 -29.92 8.45 -17.07
C ARG A 210 -29.35 7.43 -18.05
#